data_AF-A0A8J7TS38-F1
#
_entry.id   AF-A0A8J7TS38-F1
#
_cell.length_a   1.000
_cell.length_b   1.000
_cell.length_c   1.000
_cell.angle_alpha   90.00
_cell.angle_beta   90.00
_cell.angle_gamma   90.00
#
_symmetry.space_group_name_H-M   'P 1'
#
loop_
_entity.id
_entity.type
_entity.pdbx_description
1 polymer ?
#
loop_
_entity_poly.entity_id
_entity_poly.type
_entity_poly.pdbx_seq_one_letter_code
_entity_poly.pdbx_strand_id
1 'polypeptide(L)'
;MNLAYILAWLLPLSTGIVVYMAASPQRVRGWKSTCAGYGFLFGMLLVAAFASIAARDAVAQAWMNASWCLLPVFVIAAAIAWRRRAGASSPSESSRVLSNWQCAGLAAMLASLAVRGAIIAREVWLRPLYPWDAWSAWAVKPKTWFLLDHYVPFVSMPDWLSSAQGDLYTEVAWHYPNALAWIELWFASAAGGWIEPLINLPWLGLWIALLLGHYGQWRALGMDRVRALIFVYALGSLPLLSVHVALAGYADLWVATGFGFGVLAWMRWLQRRERSQLWLALLCALILPWLKMEGWIWAACLLGAIGFGALPSRWRWSVAIGGAVLFVVLFPLGGLRFLCIHAGVMNVDGSIAVPAIGPLALVLNLHWRSGAAGGAVETLFAQPNWHLLWWLTPAILVWRWRELIVHDWLRLPALLLLVCATLLLILFLFTGASAWAQSYTAINRLVLQIVPAWVTVLAMLLRDARWPEPASGTVPARAPHSDPA
;
A
#
# COMPACT_ATOMS: atom_id res chain seq x y z
N MET A 1 -8.53 8.16 -28.18
CA MET A 1 -7.73 8.70 -27.05
C MET A 1 -6.79 9.77 -27.61
N ASN A 2 -6.79 10.98 -27.06
CA ASN A 2 -5.90 12.06 -27.52
C ASN A 2 -4.45 11.81 -27.07
N LEU A 3 -3.47 12.32 -27.83
CA LEU A 3 -2.04 12.23 -27.54
C LEU A 3 -1.69 12.76 -26.14
N ALA A 4 -2.30 13.88 -25.71
CA ALA A 4 -2.07 14.45 -24.38
C ALA A 4 -2.36 13.44 -23.26
N TYR A 5 -3.48 12.73 -23.34
CA TYR A 5 -3.85 11.71 -22.36
C TYR A 5 -2.89 10.51 -22.36
N ILE A 6 -2.39 10.08 -23.52
CA ILE A 6 -1.36 9.03 -23.60
C ILE A 6 -0.06 9.49 -22.92
N LEU A 7 0.36 10.72 -23.18
CA LEU A 7 1.53 11.31 -22.53
C LEU A 7 1.34 11.46 -21.01
N ALA A 8 0.10 11.72 -20.54
CA ALA A 8 -0.27 11.75 -19.13
C ALA A 8 -0.07 10.43 -18.39
N TRP A 9 -0.03 9.31 -19.10
CA TRP A 9 0.39 8.01 -18.57
C TRP A 9 1.91 7.80 -18.66
N LEU A 10 2.50 8.09 -19.81
CA LEU A 10 3.90 7.78 -20.11
C LEU A 10 4.89 8.62 -19.31
N LEU A 11 4.63 9.91 -19.16
CA LEU A 11 5.53 10.83 -18.47
C LEU A 11 5.72 10.47 -16.98
N PRO A 12 4.67 10.32 -16.15
CA PRO A 12 4.87 9.94 -14.76
C PRO A 12 5.47 8.55 -14.61
N LEU A 13 5.01 7.58 -15.40
CA LEU A 13 5.55 6.21 -15.34
C LEU A 13 7.05 6.18 -15.66
N SER A 14 7.46 6.82 -16.75
CA SER A 14 8.88 6.87 -17.13
C SER A 14 9.71 7.65 -16.10
N THR A 15 9.21 8.79 -15.60
CA THR A 15 9.85 9.61 -14.56
C THR A 15 10.04 8.83 -13.28
N GLY A 16 8.99 8.20 -12.76
CA GLY A 16 9.08 7.42 -11.54
C GLY A 16 9.96 6.18 -11.70
N ILE A 17 9.96 5.51 -12.87
CA ILE A 17 10.92 4.44 -13.17
C ILE A 17 12.34 4.97 -13.03
N VAL A 18 12.72 6.05 -13.73
CA VAL A 18 14.10 6.54 -13.66
C VAL A 18 14.49 7.06 -12.27
N VAL A 19 13.56 7.67 -11.53
CA VAL A 19 13.76 8.06 -10.13
C VAL A 19 14.05 6.85 -9.24
N TYR A 20 13.25 5.78 -9.36
CA TYR A 20 13.53 4.53 -8.65
C TYR A 20 14.90 3.94 -9.06
N MET A 21 15.21 3.97 -10.35
CA MET A 21 16.48 3.45 -10.88
C MET A 21 17.70 4.24 -10.39
N ALA A 22 17.57 5.56 -10.21
CA ALA A 22 18.61 6.42 -9.64
C ALA A 22 18.83 6.16 -8.15
N ALA A 23 17.74 5.91 -7.41
CA ALA A 23 17.76 5.59 -5.98
C ALA A 23 18.27 4.16 -5.69
N SER A 24 17.89 3.19 -6.52
CA SER A 24 18.26 1.78 -6.37
C SER A 24 18.89 1.23 -7.68
N PRO A 25 20.18 1.51 -7.92
CA PRO A 25 20.84 1.16 -9.19
C PRO A 25 21.13 -0.33 -9.36
N GLN A 26 21.16 -1.11 -8.27
CA GLN A 26 21.49 -2.53 -8.30
C GLN A 26 20.43 -3.35 -9.04
N ARG A 27 20.87 -4.20 -9.99
CA ARG A 27 20.00 -5.14 -10.68
C ARG A 27 19.88 -6.42 -9.87
N VAL A 28 18.67 -6.68 -9.37
CA VAL A 28 18.31 -7.90 -8.65
C VAL A 28 17.29 -8.70 -9.45
N ARG A 29 17.04 -9.95 -9.07
CA ARG A 29 15.98 -10.76 -9.70
C ARG A 29 14.65 -10.01 -9.57
N GLY A 30 13.89 -9.94 -10.66
CA GLY A 30 12.63 -9.19 -10.70
C GLY A 30 12.76 -7.67 -10.80
N TRP A 31 13.97 -7.12 -10.99
CA TRP A 31 14.20 -5.66 -10.96
C TRP A 31 13.32 -4.86 -11.91
N LYS A 32 13.02 -5.36 -13.12
CA LYS A 32 12.16 -4.66 -14.09
C LYS A 32 10.77 -4.44 -13.52
N SER A 33 10.19 -5.49 -12.92
CA SER A 33 8.89 -5.43 -12.27
C SER A 33 8.91 -4.51 -11.04
N THR A 34 9.99 -4.55 -10.24
CA THR A 34 10.15 -3.58 -9.14
C THR A 34 10.20 -2.14 -9.64
N CYS A 35 10.94 -1.86 -10.71
CA CYS A 35 11.03 -0.52 -11.29
C CYS A 35 9.66 -0.05 -11.80
N ALA A 36 8.90 -0.90 -12.48
CA ALA A 36 7.56 -0.57 -12.96
C ALA A 36 6.61 -0.31 -11.79
N GLY A 37 6.63 -1.16 -10.75
CA GLY A 37 5.76 -1.03 -9.58
C GLY A 37 6.02 0.24 -8.78
N TYR A 38 7.23 0.41 -8.25
CA TYR A 38 7.61 1.61 -7.50
C TYR A 38 7.58 2.86 -8.38
N GLY A 39 7.97 2.72 -9.65
CA GLY A 39 7.99 3.82 -10.59
C GLY A 39 6.60 4.37 -10.87
N PHE A 40 5.57 3.53 -10.99
CA PHE A 40 4.20 4.02 -11.11
C PHE A 40 3.79 4.83 -9.87
N LEU A 41 3.98 4.29 -8.65
CA LEU A 41 3.61 4.97 -7.41
C LEU A 41 4.32 6.32 -7.29
N PHE A 42 5.65 6.35 -7.42
CA PHE A 42 6.41 7.59 -7.28
C PHE A 42 6.15 8.57 -8.42
N GLY A 43 5.94 8.08 -9.64
CA GLY A 43 5.58 8.92 -10.79
C GLY A 43 4.28 9.68 -10.57
N MET A 44 3.24 8.98 -10.11
CA MET A 44 1.93 9.59 -9.81
C MET A 44 1.99 10.55 -8.63
N LEU A 45 2.79 10.24 -7.61
CA LEU A 45 3.01 11.13 -6.47
C LEU A 45 3.82 12.38 -6.86
N LEU A 46 4.79 12.28 -7.77
CA LEU A 46 5.48 13.46 -8.31
C LEU A 46 4.53 14.36 -9.11
N VAL A 47 3.65 13.76 -9.92
CA VAL A 47 2.56 14.50 -10.58
C VAL A 47 1.71 15.26 -9.56
N ALA A 48 1.24 14.57 -8.51
CA ALA A 48 0.43 15.21 -7.47
C ALA A 48 1.16 16.39 -6.82
N ALA A 49 2.45 16.21 -6.50
CA ALA A 49 3.26 17.25 -5.86
C ALA A 49 3.40 18.48 -6.77
N PHE A 50 3.82 18.27 -8.02
CA PHE A 50 4.04 19.39 -8.94
C PHE A 50 2.75 20.06 -9.38
N ALA A 51 1.67 19.31 -9.62
CA ALA A 51 0.36 19.90 -9.93
C ALA A 51 -0.15 20.75 -8.75
N SER A 52 0.05 20.29 -7.51
CA SER A 52 -0.36 21.04 -6.32
C SER A 52 0.32 22.38 -6.11
N ILE A 53 1.44 22.62 -6.80
CA ILE A 53 2.22 23.85 -6.74
C ILE A 53 1.98 24.69 -8.01
N ALA A 54 2.07 24.06 -9.18
CA ALA A 54 2.13 24.76 -10.47
C ALA A 54 0.76 25.01 -11.12
N ALA A 55 -0.32 24.40 -10.61
CA ALA A 55 -1.63 24.44 -11.27
C ALA A 55 -2.76 25.00 -10.38
N ARG A 56 -2.42 25.66 -9.26
CA ARG A 56 -3.44 26.17 -8.33
C ARG A 56 -4.36 27.23 -8.92
N ASP A 57 -3.84 28.10 -9.78
CA ASP A 57 -4.61 29.21 -10.36
C ASP A 57 -5.17 28.90 -11.76
N ALA A 58 -4.83 27.73 -12.32
CA ALA A 58 -5.24 27.29 -13.65
C ALA A 58 -5.29 25.76 -13.70
N VAL A 59 -6.30 25.20 -13.03
CA VAL A 59 -6.43 23.76 -12.79
C VAL A 59 -6.66 22.98 -14.09
N ALA A 60 -7.36 23.56 -15.06
CA ALA A 60 -7.55 23.01 -16.40
C ALA A 60 -6.23 22.84 -17.17
N GLN A 61 -5.16 23.55 -16.76
CA GLN A 61 -3.82 23.44 -17.32
C GLN A 61 -2.87 22.57 -16.47
N ALA A 62 -3.39 21.84 -15.48
CA ALA A 62 -2.56 21.05 -14.56
C ALA A 62 -1.59 20.08 -15.25
N TRP A 63 -2.06 19.38 -16.30
CA TRP A 63 -1.21 18.53 -17.15
C TRP A 63 -0.01 19.29 -17.73
N MET A 64 -0.24 20.45 -18.33
CA MET A 64 0.83 21.23 -18.96
C MET A 64 1.80 21.79 -17.92
N ASN A 65 1.27 22.42 -16.87
CA ASN A 65 2.08 23.11 -15.86
C ASN A 65 2.96 22.14 -15.07
N ALA A 66 2.39 21.00 -14.62
CA ALA A 66 3.18 20.01 -13.90
C ALA A 66 4.15 19.23 -14.81
N SER A 67 3.86 19.10 -16.11
CA SER A 67 4.79 18.48 -17.08
C SER A 67 6.11 19.25 -17.17
N TRP A 68 6.06 20.58 -17.15
CA TRP A 68 7.28 21.41 -17.16
C TRP A 68 8.16 21.23 -15.93
N CYS A 69 7.59 20.89 -14.78
CA CYS A 69 8.34 20.54 -13.57
C CYS A 69 8.85 19.09 -13.60
N LEU A 70 8.10 18.16 -14.20
CA LEU A 70 8.46 16.74 -14.27
C LEU A 70 9.60 16.46 -15.24
N LEU A 71 9.66 17.17 -16.38
CA LEU A 71 10.68 16.94 -17.41
C LEU A 71 12.12 17.12 -16.89
N PRO A 72 12.47 18.19 -16.16
CA PRO A 72 13.79 18.31 -15.53
C PRO A 72 14.10 17.15 -14.56
N VAL A 73 13.11 16.73 -13.76
CA VAL A 73 13.28 15.59 -12.84
C VAL A 73 13.58 14.31 -13.62
N PHE A 74 12.84 14.04 -14.70
CA PHE A 74 13.11 12.92 -15.60
C PHE A 74 14.53 12.96 -16.14
N VAL A 75 14.96 14.09 -16.72
CA VAL A 75 16.29 14.23 -17.33
C VAL A 75 17.40 14.01 -16.30
N ILE A 76 17.30 14.66 -15.13
CA ILE A 76 18.29 14.55 -14.06
C ILE A 76 18.33 13.12 -13.51
N ALA A 77 17.17 12.54 -13.20
CA ALA A 77 17.10 11.18 -12.67
C ALA A 77 17.58 10.14 -13.70
N ALA A 78 17.27 10.31 -14.99
CA ALA A 78 17.75 9.45 -16.06
C ALA A 78 19.29 9.53 -16.19
N ALA A 79 19.87 10.73 -16.13
CA ALA A 79 21.32 10.92 -16.16
C ALA A 79 22.02 10.26 -14.95
N ILE A 80 21.46 10.43 -13.74
CA ILE A 80 21.97 9.78 -12.52
C ILE A 80 21.84 8.26 -12.62
N ALA A 81 20.68 7.76 -13.05
CA ALA A 81 20.42 6.34 -13.22
C ALA A 81 21.39 5.72 -14.25
N TRP A 82 21.62 6.38 -15.38
CA TRP A 82 22.58 5.95 -16.40
C TRP A 82 23.99 5.82 -15.81
N ARG A 83 24.49 6.88 -15.16
CA ARG A 83 25.83 6.91 -14.53
C ARG A 83 26.00 5.82 -13.48
N ARG A 84 25.01 5.66 -12.59
CA ARG A 84 25.06 4.66 -11.52
C ARG A 84 24.91 3.21 -12.01
N ARG A 85 24.44 3.00 -13.24
CA ARG A 85 24.18 1.67 -13.82
C ARG A 85 25.26 1.16 -14.75
N ALA A 86 26.18 2.01 -15.19
CA ALA A 86 27.26 1.64 -16.10
C ALA A 86 28.11 0.45 -15.60
N GLY A 87 28.13 0.18 -14.29
CA GLY A 87 28.82 -0.97 -13.68
C GLY A 87 27.93 -2.04 -13.03
N ALA A 88 26.60 -1.99 -13.21
CA ALA A 88 25.69 -2.92 -12.54
C ALA A 88 25.63 -4.27 -13.28
N SER A 89 26.12 -5.35 -12.66
CA SER A 89 26.00 -6.70 -13.19
C SER A 89 24.54 -7.16 -13.22
N SER A 90 24.17 -7.90 -14.26
CA SER A 90 22.85 -8.52 -14.33
C SER A 90 22.87 -9.81 -13.50
N PRO A 91 21.86 -10.06 -12.66
CA PRO A 91 21.84 -11.26 -11.84
C PRO A 91 21.72 -12.50 -12.74
N SER A 92 22.56 -13.50 -12.49
CA SER A 92 22.40 -14.82 -13.11
C SER A 92 21.13 -15.49 -12.59
N GLU A 93 20.26 -15.89 -13.52
CA GLU A 93 19.04 -16.64 -13.24
C GLU A 93 19.28 -18.09 -13.67
N SER A 94 19.37 -19.01 -12.71
CA SER A 94 19.24 -20.43 -13.03
C SER A 94 17.78 -20.69 -13.38
N SER A 95 17.52 -21.01 -14.64
CA SER A 95 16.19 -21.45 -15.08
C SER A 95 15.95 -22.85 -14.53
N ARG A 96 15.13 -22.95 -13.49
CA ARG A 96 14.54 -24.26 -13.16
C ARG A 96 13.66 -24.65 -14.34
N VAL A 97 13.95 -25.79 -14.95
CA VAL A 97 13.08 -26.38 -15.97
C VAL A 97 11.77 -26.75 -15.28
N LEU A 98 10.68 -26.14 -15.74
CA LEU A 98 9.35 -26.42 -15.23
C LEU A 98 8.77 -27.60 -16.01
N SER A 99 8.03 -28.46 -15.33
CA SER A 99 7.23 -29.48 -16.01
C SER A 99 6.09 -28.84 -16.80
N ASN A 100 5.61 -29.53 -17.84
CA ASN A 100 4.51 -29.03 -18.68
C ASN A 100 3.25 -28.69 -17.85
N TRP A 101 2.93 -29.49 -16.84
CA TRP A 101 1.79 -29.23 -15.94
C TRP A 101 1.98 -27.98 -15.07
N GLN A 102 3.19 -27.73 -14.55
CA GLN A 102 3.49 -26.50 -13.81
C GLN A 102 3.39 -25.27 -14.72
N CYS A 103 3.88 -25.37 -15.95
CA CYS A 103 3.71 -24.31 -16.95
C CYS A 103 2.24 -24.05 -17.27
N ALA A 104 1.46 -25.10 -17.54
CA ALA A 104 0.03 -24.99 -17.83
C ALA A 104 -0.75 -24.39 -16.65
N GLY A 105 -0.48 -24.85 -15.42
CA GLY A 105 -1.09 -24.31 -14.22
C GLY A 105 -0.78 -22.82 -13.99
N LEU A 106 0.49 -22.43 -14.13
CA LEU A 106 0.88 -21.01 -14.02
C LEU A 106 0.24 -20.16 -15.13
N ALA A 107 0.19 -20.67 -16.37
CA ALA A 107 -0.45 -19.98 -17.48
C ALA A 107 -1.95 -19.79 -17.21
N ALA A 108 -2.64 -20.81 -16.70
CA ALA A 108 -4.06 -20.73 -16.33
C ALA A 108 -4.30 -19.71 -15.20
N MET A 109 -3.44 -19.66 -14.17
CA MET A 109 -3.52 -18.67 -13.10
C MET A 109 -3.35 -17.24 -13.62
N LEU A 110 -2.35 -17.01 -14.47
CA LEU A 110 -2.11 -15.70 -15.07
C LEU A 110 -3.21 -15.29 -16.05
N ALA A 111 -3.73 -16.23 -16.84
CA ALA A 111 -4.88 -16.00 -17.71
C ALA A 111 -6.13 -15.63 -16.89
N SER A 112 -6.42 -16.34 -15.80
CA SER A 112 -7.50 -16.02 -14.86
C SER A 112 -7.35 -14.61 -14.27
N LEU A 113 -6.13 -14.25 -13.84
CA LEU A 113 -5.84 -12.91 -13.33
C LEU A 113 -6.00 -11.82 -14.41
N ALA A 114 -5.62 -12.12 -15.66
CA ALA A 114 -5.81 -11.22 -16.79
C ALA A 114 -7.29 -11.03 -17.15
N VAL A 115 -8.09 -12.12 -17.17
CA VAL A 115 -9.55 -12.06 -17.35
C VAL A 115 -10.18 -11.23 -16.25
N ARG A 116 -9.79 -11.45 -14.99
CA ARG A 116 -10.23 -10.64 -13.85
C ARG A 116 -9.87 -9.17 -14.04
N GLY A 117 -8.63 -8.88 -14.42
CA GLY A 117 -8.18 -7.52 -14.72
C GLY A 117 -9.00 -6.86 -15.84
N ALA A 118 -9.37 -7.60 -16.88
CA ALA A 118 -10.22 -7.11 -17.97
C ALA A 118 -11.65 -6.80 -17.50
N ILE A 119 -12.22 -7.63 -16.62
CA ILE A 119 -13.53 -7.38 -16.00
C ILE A 119 -13.47 -6.12 -15.13
N ILE A 120 -12.45 -5.99 -14.29
CA ILE A 120 -12.23 -4.80 -13.45
C ILE A 120 -12.05 -3.55 -14.33
N ALA A 121 -11.25 -3.65 -15.40
CA ALA A 121 -11.06 -2.54 -16.33
C ALA A 121 -12.38 -2.11 -16.99
N ARG A 122 -13.25 -3.07 -17.33
CA ARG A 122 -14.60 -2.79 -17.83
C ARG A 122 -15.46 -2.07 -16.77
N GLU A 123 -15.41 -2.48 -15.51
CA GLU A 123 -16.12 -1.77 -14.44
C GLU A 123 -15.64 -0.31 -14.35
N VAL A 124 -14.32 -0.07 -14.31
CA VAL A 124 -13.77 1.29 -14.29
C VAL A 124 -14.15 2.10 -15.52
N TRP A 125 -14.16 1.46 -16.69
CA TRP A 125 -14.44 2.14 -17.96
C TRP A 125 -15.93 2.50 -18.15
N LEU A 126 -16.83 1.61 -17.71
CA LEU A 126 -18.26 1.70 -18.00
C LEU A 126 -19.05 2.33 -16.85
N ARG A 127 -18.56 2.24 -15.61
CA ARG A 127 -19.26 2.75 -14.45
C ARG A 127 -18.88 4.22 -14.21
N PRO A 128 -19.87 5.13 -14.08
CA PRO A 128 -19.63 6.44 -13.49
C PRO A 128 -19.05 6.32 -12.09
N LEU A 129 -18.50 7.41 -11.55
CA LEU A 129 -17.97 7.39 -10.19
C LEU A 129 -19.07 6.94 -9.21
N TYR A 130 -18.77 5.89 -8.44
CA TYR A 130 -19.77 5.30 -7.56
C TYR A 130 -20.13 6.28 -6.42
N PRO A 131 -21.41 6.62 -6.20
CA PRO A 131 -21.86 7.66 -5.27
C PRO A 131 -21.84 7.16 -3.82
N TRP A 132 -20.67 6.77 -3.35
CA TRP A 132 -20.35 6.40 -1.97
C TRP A 132 -19.14 7.23 -1.54
N ASP A 133 -18.13 6.60 -0.96
CA ASP A 133 -16.95 7.24 -0.38
C ASP A 133 -16.05 7.87 -1.44
N ALA A 134 -15.80 7.19 -2.57
CA ALA A 134 -15.06 7.75 -3.70
C ALA A 134 -15.64 9.11 -4.16
N TRP A 135 -16.96 9.22 -4.22
CA TRP A 135 -17.62 10.47 -4.53
C TRP A 135 -17.56 11.45 -3.35
N SER A 136 -18.10 11.08 -2.18
CA SER A 136 -18.34 12.02 -1.08
C SER A 136 -17.08 12.48 -0.34
N ALA A 137 -15.99 11.72 -0.41
CA ALA A 137 -14.76 11.96 0.35
C ALA A 137 -13.53 12.27 -0.51
N TRP A 138 -13.57 12.03 -1.82
CA TRP A 138 -12.36 12.12 -2.66
C TRP A 138 -12.55 12.94 -3.93
N ALA A 139 -13.63 12.74 -4.67
CA ALA A 139 -13.79 13.34 -5.99
C ALA A 139 -14.51 14.70 -6.01
N VAL A 140 -15.22 15.07 -4.93
CA VAL A 140 -15.93 16.36 -4.88
C VAL A 140 -14.94 17.54 -4.97
N LYS A 141 -13.93 17.60 -4.10
CA LYS A 141 -12.84 18.59 -4.16
C LYS A 141 -12.24 18.80 -5.56
N PRO A 142 -11.62 17.79 -6.19
CA PRO A 142 -10.99 17.96 -7.49
C PRO A 142 -12.00 18.33 -8.58
N LYS A 143 -13.23 17.80 -8.54
CA LYS A 143 -14.27 18.21 -9.50
C LYS A 143 -14.63 19.68 -9.34
N THR A 144 -14.78 20.16 -8.11
CA THR A 144 -15.01 21.59 -7.83
C THR A 144 -13.87 22.44 -8.34
N TRP A 145 -12.61 22.11 -8.04
CA TRP A 145 -11.45 22.86 -8.53
C TRP A 145 -11.35 22.86 -10.06
N PHE A 146 -11.70 21.75 -10.70
CA PHE A 146 -11.72 21.66 -12.15
C PHE A 146 -12.79 22.57 -12.78
N LEU A 147 -14.00 22.59 -12.21
CA LEU A 147 -15.11 23.40 -12.70
C LEU A 147 -14.90 24.90 -12.46
N LEU A 148 -14.23 25.26 -11.37
CA LEU A 148 -13.85 26.65 -11.06
C LEU A 148 -12.59 27.11 -11.78
N ASP A 149 -11.80 26.16 -12.32
CA ASP A 149 -10.46 26.36 -12.88
C ASP A 149 -9.41 26.91 -11.89
N HIS A 150 -9.69 26.87 -10.60
CA HIS A 150 -8.73 27.26 -9.57
C HIS A 150 -8.98 26.49 -8.26
N TYR A 151 -7.94 26.43 -7.45
CA TYR A 151 -7.98 25.81 -6.14
C TYR A 151 -8.77 26.70 -5.16
N VAL A 152 -9.73 26.09 -4.46
CA VAL A 152 -10.46 26.73 -3.35
C VAL A 152 -10.38 25.85 -2.09
N PRO A 153 -10.29 26.46 -0.89
CA PRO A 153 -10.27 25.70 0.35
C PRO A 153 -11.63 25.04 0.62
N PHE A 154 -11.58 23.87 1.27
CA PHE A 154 -12.75 23.20 1.81
C PHE A 154 -12.73 23.32 3.34
N VAL A 155 -13.88 23.63 3.92
CA VAL A 155 -14.05 23.87 5.36
C VAL A 155 -14.97 22.84 6.01
N SER A 156 -15.06 22.88 7.33
CA SER A 156 -15.97 22.01 8.07
C SER A 156 -17.44 22.36 7.79
N MET A 157 -18.35 21.40 7.96
CA MET A 157 -19.79 21.64 7.77
C MET A 157 -20.33 22.76 8.69
N PRO A 158 -19.95 22.86 9.98
CA PRO A 158 -20.33 24.00 10.83
C PRO A 158 -19.85 25.35 10.28
N ASP A 159 -18.58 25.44 9.85
CA ASP A 159 -18.04 26.69 9.29
C ASP A 159 -18.79 27.08 8.01
N TRP A 160 -19.07 26.10 7.15
CA TRP A 160 -19.85 26.28 5.93
C TRP A 160 -21.27 26.79 6.22
N LEU A 161 -21.99 26.15 7.16
CA LEU A 161 -23.34 26.58 7.57
C LEU A 161 -23.36 27.97 8.22
N SER A 162 -22.26 28.38 8.85
CA SER A 162 -22.12 29.68 9.49
C SER A 162 -21.75 30.82 8.53
N SER A 163 -21.31 30.49 7.31
CA SER A 163 -20.92 31.49 6.31
C SER A 163 -22.14 32.09 5.62
N ALA A 164 -22.27 33.41 5.69
CA ALA A 164 -23.32 34.15 4.99
C ALA A 164 -22.99 34.45 3.51
N GLN A 165 -21.73 34.27 3.09
CA GLN A 165 -21.22 34.72 1.79
C GLN A 165 -21.42 33.69 0.66
N GLY A 166 -21.67 32.42 0.99
CA GLY A 166 -21.98 31.37 0.01
C GLY A 166 -20.81 30.96 -0.91
N ASP A 167 -19.59 31.36 -0.57
CA ASP A 167 -18.35 31.15 -1.33
C ASP A 167 -17.49 29.99 -0.79
N LEU A 168 -17.88 29.41 0.34
CA LEU A 168 -17.19 28.28 0.95
C LEU A 168 -17.71 26.95 0.40
N TYR A 169 -16.82 25.96 0.35
CA TYR A 169 -17.14 24.59 -0.03
C TYR A 169 -16.89 23.63 1.14
N THR A 170 -17.65 22.54 1.20
CA THR A 170 -17.49 21.51 2.23
C THR A 170 -17.71 20.12 1.65
N GLU A 171 -17.19 19.11 2.34
CA GLU A 171 -17.42 17.70 2.08
C GLU A 171 -17.20 16.90 3.38
N VAL A 172 -17.56 15.61 3.37
CA VAL A 172 -17.44 14.74 4.56
C VAL A 172 -15.98 14.64 5.03
N ALA A 173 -15.05 14.54 4.09
CA ALA A 173 -13.61 14.42 4.34
C ALA A 173 -12.85 15.72 4.06
N TRP A 174 -13.44 16.87 4.40
CA TRP A 174 -12.90 18.20 4.04
C TRP A 174 -11.42 18.42 4.44
N HIS A 175 -10.96 17.81 5.54
CA HIS A 175 -9.59 17.93 6.04
C HIS A 175 -8.62 16.88 5.49
N TYR A 176 -9.08 15.97 4.63
CA TYR A 176 -8.22 14.93 4.05
C TYR A 176 -7.20 15.52 3.06
N PRO A 177 -6.03 14.87 2.89
CA PRO A 177 -4.96 15.36 2.04
C PRO A 177 -5.35 15.36 0.56
N ASN A 178 -4.79 16.28 -0.19
CA ASN A 178 -5.21 16.55 -1.57
C ASN A 178 -4.40 15.78 -2.64
N ALA A 179 -3.52 14.84 -2.27
CA ALA A 179 -2.62 14.18 -3.23
C ALA A 179 -3.41 13.48 -4.35
N LEU A 180 -4.45 12.74 -4.01
CA LEU A 180 -5.26 12.02 -5.01
C LEU A 180 -6.10 12.97 -5.87
N ALA A 181 -6.59 14.07 -5.29
CA ALA A 181 -7.29 15.11 -6.04
C ALA A 181 -6.42 15.67 -7.18
N TRP A 182 -5.12 15.90 -6.91
CA TRP A 182 -4.19 16.36 -7.95
C TRP A 182 -3.87 15.30 -9.01
N ILE A 183 -3.94 14.01 -8.68
CA ILE A 183 -3.82 12.92 -9.67
C ILE A 183 -5.04 12.92 -10.59
N GLU A 184 -6.25 13.05 -10.04
CA GLU A 184 -7.47 13.13 -10.85
C GLU A 184 -7.46 14.34 -11.77
N LEU A 185 -7.06 15.52 -11.25
CA LEU A 185 -6.95 16.76 -12.02
C LEU A 185 -5.93 16.69 -13.15
N TRP A 186 -4.81 16.01 -12.93
CA TRP A 186 -3.83 15.73 -13.98
C TRP A 186 -4.44 14.97 -15.16
N PHE A 187 -5.21 13.92 -14.88
CA PHE A 187 -5.87 13.15 -15.92
C PHE A 187 -7.06 13.89 -16.55
N ALA A 188 -7.82 14.67 -15.76
CA ALA A 188 -8.93 15.47 -16.26
C ALA A 188 -8.44 16.55 -17.24
N SER A 189 -7.41 17.30 -16.86
CA SER A 189 -6.80 18.32 -17.73
C SER A 189 -6.20 17.72 -19.00
N ALA A 190 -5.49 16.60 -18.91
CA ALA A 190 -4.95 15.91 -20.10
C ALA A 190 -6.04 15.31 -21.01
N ALA A 191 -7.17 14.89 -20.44
CA ALA A 191 -8.33 14.41 -21.18
C ALA A 191 -9.11 15.55 -21.86
N GLY A 192 -8.86 16.80 -21.48
CA GLY A 192 -9.61 17.97 -21.95
C GLY A 192 -10.97 18.15 -21.27
N GLY A 193 -11.20 17.49 -20.13
CA GLY A 193 -12.49 17.53 -19.44
C GLY A 193 -12.58 16.55 -18.27
N TRP A 194 -13.54 16.78 -17.39
CA TRP A 194 -13.85 15.86 -16.29
C TRP A 194 -14.59 14.63 -16.81
N ILE A 195 -13.82 13.60 -17.21
CA ILE A 195 -14.34 12.33 -17.71
C ILE A 195 -14.06 11.25 -16.67
N GLU A 196 -15.09 10.88 -15.90
CA GLU A 196 -14.98 10.02 -14.71
C GLU A 196 -14.24 8.70 -14.97
N PRO A 197 -14.52 7.93 -16.04
CA PRO A 197 -13.73 6.73 -16.34
C PRO A 197 -12.22 7.00 -16.51
N LEU A 198 -11.85 8.12 -17.14
CA LEU A 198 -10.46 8.42 -17.47
C LEU A 198 -9.65 8.88 -16.25
N ILE A 199 -10.26 9.61 -15.33
CA ILE A 199 -9.60 10.02 -14.07
C ILE A 199 -9.49 8.87 -13.07
N ASN A 200 -10.31 7.82 -13.23
CA ASN A 200 -10.37 6.63 -12.38
C ASN A 200 -9.43 5.50 -12.82
N LEU A 201 -9.01 5.45 -14.09
CA LEU A 201 -8.05 4.46 -14.60
C LEU A 201 -6.73 4.35 -13.80
N PRO A 202 -6.19 5.40 -13.14
CA PRO A 202 -4.99 5.28 -12.30
C PRO A 202 -5.07 4.21 -11.20
N TRP A 203 -6.27 3.87 -10.71
CA TRP A 203 -6.44 2.78 -9.74
C TRP A 203 -6.14 1.40 -10.36
N LEU A 204 -6.48 1.20 -11.63
CA LEU A 204 -6.11 -0.01 -12.37
C LEU A 204 -4.59 -0.06 -12.59
N GLY A 205 -3.99 1.08 -12.96
CA GLY A 205 -2.54 1.21 -13.06
C GLY A 205 -1.83 0.88 -11.74
N LEU A 206 -2.38 1.36 -10.63
CA LEU A 206 -1.86 1.11 -9.29
C LEU A 206 -1.97 -0.36 -8.89
N TRP A 207 -3.07 -1.03 -9.24
CA TRP A 207 -3.21 -2.47 -9.02
C TRP A 207 -2.13 -3.28 -9.73
N ILE A 208 -1.89 -2.99 -11.01
CA ILE A 208 -0.82 -3.63 -11.79
C ILE A 208 0.54 -3.31 -11.14
N ALA A 209 0.77 -2.06 -10.76
CA ALA A 209 1.99 -1.62 -10.12
C ALA A 209 2.24 -2.34 -8.79
N LEU A 210 1.22 -2.49 -7.95
CA LEU A 210 1.26 -3.24 -6.70
C LEU A 210 1.76 -4.67 -6.95
N LEU A 211 1.16 -5.38 -7.92
CA LEU A 211 1.51 -6.75 -8.25
C LEU A 211 2.93 -6.88 -8.81
N LEU A 212 3.33 -5.99 -9.72
CA LEU A 212 4.68 -5.96 -10.28
C LEU A 212 5.74 -5.64 -9.22
N GLY A 213 5.45 -4.69 -8.33
CA GLY A 213 6.32 -4.31 -7.22
C GLY A 213 6.52 -5.46 -6.24
N HIS A 214 5.45 -6.14 -5.85
CA HIS A 214 5.51 -7.33 -4.97
C HIS A 214 6.26 -8.47 -5.63
N TYR A 215 5.91 -8.84 -6.87
CA TYR A 215 6.64 -9.85 -7.64
C TYR A 215 8.14 -9.56 -7.68
N GLY A 216 8.49 -8.33 -8.06
CA GLY A 216 9.88 -7.92 -8.20
C GLY A 216 10.65 -7.99 -6.87
N GLN A 217 10.07 -7.47 -5.79
CA GLN A 217 10.71 -7.48 -4.47
C GLN A 217 10.77 -8.89 -3.85
N TRP A 218 9.77 -9.75 -4.04
CA TRP A 218 9.84 -11.14 -3.59
C TRP A 218 10.95 -11.92 -4.32
N ARG A 219 11.07 -11.74 -5.64
CA ARG A 219 12.19 -12.29 -6.42
C ARG A 219 13.53 -11.75 -5.93
N ALA A 220 13.58 -10.46 -5.59
CA ALA A 220 14.78 -9.85 -5.01
C ALA A 220 15.11 -10.44 -3.62
N LEU A 221 14.12 -10.78 -2.79
CA LEU A 221 14.28 -11.42 -1.48
C LEU A 221 14.61 -12.94 -1.56
N GLY A 222 14.75 -13.49 -2.76
CA GLY A 222 15.23 -14.85 -3.01
C GLY A 222 14.14 -15.88 -3.31
N MET A 223 12.86 -15.49 -3.29
CA MET A 223 11.76 -16.38 -3.68
C MET A 223 11.89 -16.79 -5.14
N ASP A 224 11.64 -18.05 -5.49
CA ASP A 224 11.68 -18.55 -6.87
C ASP A 224 10.54 -17.99 -7.75
N ARG A 225 10.63 -18.19 -9.07
CA ARG A 225 9.68 -17.60 -10.04
C ARG A 225 8.27 -18.15 -9.86
N VAL A 226 8.14 -19.46 -9.64
CA VAL A 226 6.83 -20.14 -9.54
C VAL A 226 6.11 -19.64 -8.29
N ARG A 227 6.76 -19.70 -7.13
CA ARG A 227 6.17 -19.23 -5.87
C ARG A 227 5.81 -17.75 -5.93
N ALA A 228 6.68 -16.92 -6.51
CA ALA A 228 6.37 -15.50 -6.67
C ALA A 228 5.12 -15.26 -7.52
N LEU A 229 4.93 -15.99 -8.62
CA LEU A 229 3.72 -15.89 -9.45
C LEU A 229 2.47 -16.41 -8.74
N ILE A 230 2.59 -17.48 -7.95
CA ILE A 230 1.49 -17.98 -7.10
C ILE A 230 1.04 -16.90 -6.11
N PHE A 231 1.99 -16.23 -5.43
CA PHE A 231 1.64 -15.15 -4.50
C PHE A 231 1.14 -13.89 -5.21
N VAL A 232 1.58 -13.62 -6.45
CA VAL A 232 1.00 -12.54 -7.28
C VAL A 232 -0.46 -12.84 -7.56
N TYR A 233 -0.78 -14.08 -7.94
CA TYR A 233 -2.16 -14.51 -8.12
C TYR A 233 -2.95 -14.42 -6.80
N ALA A 234 -2.40 -14.92 -5.69
CA ALA A 234 -3.06 -14.87 -4.39
C ALA A 234 -3.39 -13.43 -3.97
N LEU A 235 -2.45 -12.48 -4.12
CA LEU A 235 -2.67 -11.07 -3.81
C LEU A 235 -3.65 -10.41 -4.79
N GLY A 236 -3.44 -10.59 -6.10
CA GLY A 236 -4.23 -9.93 -7.14
C GLY A 236 -5.65 -10.46 -7.26
N SER A 237 -5.90 -11.69 -6.83
CA SER A 237 -7.23 -12.30 -6.84
C SER A 237 -8.09 -11.95 -5.62
N LEU A 238 -7.55 -11.23 -4.62
CA LEU A 238 -8.32 -10.84 -3.43
C LEU A 238 -9.55 -10.00 -3.84
N PRO A 239 -10.77 -10.40 -3.43
CA PRO A 239 -12.00 -9.73 -3.83
C PRO A 239 -12.04 -8.27 -3.40
N LEU A 240 -11.74 -7.97 -2.13
CA LEU A 240 -11.82 -6.58 -1.66
C LEU A 240 -10.80 -5.67 -2.35
N LEU A 241 -9.61 -6.19 -2.64
CA LEU A 241 -8.59 -5.48 -3.39
C LEU A 241 -9.06 -5.20 -4.83
N SER A 242 -9.76 -6.15 -5.46
CA SER A 242 -10.40 -5.96 -6.77
C SER A 242 -11.50 -4.91 -6.73
N VAL A 243 -12.32 -4.90 -5.68
CA VAL A 243 -13.42 -3.94 -5.50
C VAL A 243 -12.89 -2.51 -5.40
N HIS A 244 -11.75 -2.28 -4.72
CA HIS A 244 -11.13 -0.95 -4.64
C HIS A 244 -10.51 -0.47 -5.95
N VAL A 245 -10.37 -1.35 -6.94
CA VAL A 245 -10.01 -0.97 -8.30
C VAL A 245 -11.26 -0.72 -9.12
N ALA A 246 -12.25 -1.63 -9.06
CA ALA A 246 -13.49 -1.54 -9.81
C ALA A 246 -14.34 -0.32 -9.41
N LEU A 247 -14.37 -0.01 -8.11
CA LEU A 247 -14.94 1.21 -7.54
C LEU A 247 -13.79 2.20 -7.29
N ALA A 248 -13.12 2.63 -8.35
CA ALA A 248 -11.99 3.57 -8.25
C ALA A 248 -12.38 4.90 -7.56
N GLY A 249 -11.37 5.60 -7.03
CA GLY A 249 -11.51 6.87 -6.30
C GLY A 249 -11.11 6.79 -4.82
N TYR A 250 -10.95 5.59 -4.26
CA TYR A 250 -10.62 5.39 -2.84
C TYR A 250 -9.11 5.50 -2.56
N ALA A 251 -8.71 6.14 -1.47
CA ALA A 251 -7.30 6.19 -1.06
C ALA A 251 -6.74 4.88 -0.50
N ASP A 252 -7.59 3.93 -0.09
CA ASP A 252 -7.16 2.75 0.66
C ASP A 252 -6.14 1.89 -0.12
N LEU A 253 -6.31 1.75 -1.45
CA LEU A 253 -5.37 1.01 -2.30
C LEU A 253 -4.02 1.72 -2.43
N TRP A 254 -4.01 3.06 -2.46
CA TRP A 254 -2.78 3.87 -2.49
C TRP A 254 -2.00 3.70 -1.20
N VAL A 255 -2.66 3.80 -0.05
CA VAL A 255 -2.05 3.56 1.26
C VAL A 255 -1.55 2.11 1.35
N ALA A 256 -2.34 1.13 0.92
CA ALA A 256 -1.95 -0.28 0.92
C ALA A 256 -0.67 -0.53 0.10
N THR A 257 -0.58 0.14 -1.06
CA THR A 257 0.58 0.03 -1.95
C THR A 257 1.82 0.70 -1.33
N GLY A 258 1.68 1.93 -0.82
CA GLY A 258 2.76 2.64 -0.14
C GLY A 258 3.28 1.87 1.08
N PHE A 259 2.37 1.39 1.94
CA PHE A 259 2.73 0.63 3.14
C PHE A 259 3.40 -0.70 2.78
N GLY A 260 2.81 -1.47 1.85
CA GLY A 260 3.38 -2.74 1.36
C GLY A 260 4.78 -2.57 0.76
N PHE A 261 4.97 -1.53 -0.07
CA PHE A 261 6.28 -1.20 -0.65
C PHE A 261 7.28 -0.73 0.42
N GLY A 262 6.83 0.00 1.43
CA GLY A 262 7.65 0.36 2.58
C GLY A 262 8.16 -0.86 3.34
N VAL A 263 7.27 -1.81 3.63
CA VAL A 263 7.62 -3.07 4.30
C VAL A 263 8.57 -3.91 3.45
N LEU A 264 8.33 -4.07 2.14
CA LEU A 264 9.22 -4.81 1.24
C LEU A 264 10.63 -4.22 1.18
N ALA A 265 10.73 -2.89 1.06
CA ALA A 265 12.01 -2.20 1.06
C ALA A 265 12.73 -2.35 2.41
N TRP A 266 11.99 -2.22 3.52
CA TRP A 266 12.54 -2.43 4.86
C TRP A 266 13.02 -3.87 5.07
N MET A 267 12.26 -4.88 4.62
CA MET A 267 12.67 -6.29 4.66
C MET A 267 13.98 -6.53 3.90
N ARG A 268 14.13 -5.94 2.72
CA ARG A 268 15.39 -6.03 1.97
C ARG A 268 16.54 -5.38 2.70
N TRP A 269 16.32 -4.23 3.33
CA TRP A 269 17.34 -3.62 4.18
C TRP A 269 17.67 -4.50 5.39
N LEU A 270 16.70 -5.13 6.05
CA LEU A 270 16.96 -6.06 7.16
C LEU A 270 17.80 -7.26 6.70
N GLN A 271 17.49 -7.83 5.52
CA GLN A 271 18.18 -9.01 4.99
C GLN A 271 19.57 -8.71 4.42
N ARG A 272 19.74 -7.59 3.72
CA ARG A 272 20.94 -7.29 2.91
C ARG A 272 21.67 -6.00 3.29
N ARG A 273 21.08 -5.20 4.19
CA ARG A 273 21.61 -3.90 4.63
C ARG A 273 21.83 -2.89 3.50
N GLU A 274 21.05 -3.02 2.43
CA GLU A 274 21.06 -2.08 1.30
C GLU A 274 20.49 -0.71 1.73
N ARG A 275 21.36 0.31 1.81
CA ARG A 275 20.96 1.67 2.24
C ARG A 275 19.89 2.30 1.35
N SER A 276 19.91 2.02 0.04
CA SER A 276 18.89 2.49 -0.90
C SER A 276 17.49 2.00 -0.52
N GLN A 277 17.37 0.75 -0.07
CA GLN A 277 16.09 0.16 0.35
C GLN A 277 15.61 0.74 1.70
N LEU A 278 16.54 1.12 2.59
CA LEU A 278 16.17 1.86 3.80
C LEU A 278 15.57 3.23 3.45
N TRP A 279 16.22 3.99 2.58
CA TRP A 279 15.68 5.29 2.13
C TRP A 279 14.33 5.15 1.44
N LEU A 280 14.15 4.11 0.62
CA LEU A 280 12.85 3.82 0.00
C LEU A 280 11.78 3.47 1.05
N ALA A 281 12.12 2.73 2.10
CA ALA A 281 11.18 2.41 3.18
C ALA A 281 10.77 3.68 3.95
N LEU A 282 11.73 4.55 4.27
CA LEU A 282 11.47 5.84 4.91
C LEU A 282 10.59 6.73 4.03
N LEU A 283 10.92 6.86 2.74
CA LEU A 283 10.11 7.61 1.78
C LEU A 283 8.68 7.06 1.70
N CYS A 284 8.52 5.73 1.61
CA CYS A 284 7.21 5.08 1.60
C CYS A 284 6.41 5.35 2.88
N ALA A 285 7.07 5.46 4.05
CA ALA A 285 6.40 5.83 5.29
C ALA A 285 5.94 7.29 5.28
N LEU A 286 6.79 8.20 4.78
CA LEU A 286 6.52 9.64 4.74
C LEU A 286 5.41 10.04 3.77
N ILE A 287 5.15 9.25 2.72
CA ILE A 287 4.05 9.51 1.78
C ILE A 287 2.68 9.08 2.32
N LEU A 288 2.60 8.18 3.32
CA LEU A 288 1.32 7.66 3.79
C LEU A 288 0.39 8.75 4.33
N PRO A 289 0.85 9.69 5.18
CA PRO A 289 0.01 10.78 5.68
C PRO A 289 -0.45 11.74 4.59
N TRP A 290 0.30 11.81 3.48
CA TRP A 290 -0.06 12.64 2.33
C TRP A 290 -1.09 11.98 1.41
N LEU A 291 -1.25 10.66 1.51
CA LEU A 291 -2.28 9.91 0.79
C LEU A 291 -3.61 9.87 1.54
N LYS A 292 -3.56 9.69 2.86
CA LYS A 292 -4.73 9.52 3.72
C LYS A 292 -4.40 9.89 5.16
N MET A 293 -5.39 10.36 5.90
CA MET A 293 -5.20 10.78 7.30
C MET A 293 -4.75 9.64 8.22
N GLU A 294 -5.33 8.46 8.06
CA GLU A 294 -4.92 7.25 8.79
C GLU A 294 -3.49 6.83 8.45
N GLY A 295 -2.93 7.34 7.34
CA GLY A 295 -1.54 7.19 6.96
C GLY A 295 -0.55 7.70 8.00
N TRP A 296 -0.92 8.65 8.88
CA TRP A 296 -0.11 9.04 10.04
C TRP A 296 0.17 7.88 10.98
N ILE A 297 -0.85 7.06 11.26
CA ILE A 297 -0.72 5.90 12.16
C ILE A 297 0.22 4.86 11.53
N TRP A 298 0.04 4.59 10.23
CA TRP A 298 0.89 3.64 9.51
C TRP A 298 2.33 4.12 9.33
N ALA A 299 2.51 5.42 9.10
CA ALA A 299 3.83 6.03 9.07
C ALA A 299 4.53 5.88 10.42
N ALA A 300 3.85 6.19 11.53
CA ALA A 300 4.40 6.03 12.86
C ALA A 300 4.76 4.57 13.16
N CYS A 301 3.89 3.61 12.82
CA CYS A 301 4.17 2.19 12.99
C CYS A 301 5.39 1.75 12.18
N LEU A 302 5.46 2.11 10.89
CA LEU A 302 6.56 1.72 10.01
C LEU A 302 7.87 2.39 10.41
N LEU A 303 7.88 3.69 10.71
CA LEU A 303 9.06 4.43 11.17
C LEU A 303 9.56 3.90 12.53
N GLY A 304 8.65 3.65 13.46
CA GLY A 304 8.97 3.04 14.75
C GLY A 304 9.60 1.66 14.58
N ALA A 305 9.04 0.83 13.69
CA ALA A 305 9.58 -0.49 13.38
C ALA A 305 10.95 -0.42 12.69
N ILE A 306 11.14 0.52 11.75
CA ILE A 306 12.44 0.79 11.10
C ILE A 306 13.49 1.19 12.15
N GLY A 307 13.16 2.15 13.02
CA GLY A 307 14.02 2.60 14.12
C GLY A 307 14.37 1.45 15.07
N PHE A 308 13.37 0.67 15.48
CA PHE A 308 13.57 -0.52 16.32
C PHE A 308 14.46 -1.58 15.66
N GLY A 309 14.28 -1.82 14.35
CA GLY A 309 15.10 -2.74 13.58
C GLY A 309 16.54 -2.28 13.37
N ALA A 310 16.79 -0.96 13.43
CA ALA A 310 18.13 -0.36 13.42
C ALA A 310 18.86 -0.46 14.76
N LEU A 311 18.14 -0.62 15.87
CA LEU A 311 18.78 -0.77 17.19
C LEU A 311 19.58 -2.07 17.29
N PRO A 312 20.74 -2.04 18.00
CA PRO A 312 21.45 -3.26 18.38
C PRO A 312 20.56 -4.17 19.24
N SER A 313 20.69 -5.49 19.06
CA SER A 313 19.83 -6.48 19.73
C SER A 313 19.74 -6.30 21.26
N ARG A 314 20.84 -5.92 21.90
CA ARG A 314 20.90 -5.64 23.36
C ARG A 314 19.95 -4.53 23.84
N TRP A 315 19.68 -3.53 23.02
CA TRP A 315 18.84 -2.39 23.38
C TRP A 315 17.36 -2.62 23.06
N ARG A 316 17.06 -3.58 22.19
CA ARG A 316 15.68 -3.82 21.74
C ARG A 316 14.76 -4.22 22.89
N TRP A 317 15.21 -5.07 23.81
CA TRP A 317 14.42 -5.43 24.98
C TRP A 317 14.21 -4.25 25.92
N SER A 318 15.24 -3.47 26.21
CA SER A 318 15.12 -2.27 27.06
C SER A 318 14.17 -1.24 26.45
N VAL A 319 14.23 -1.02 25.14
CA VAL A 319 13.32 -0.09 24.45
C VAL A 319 11.90 -0.66 24.40
N ALA A 320 11.72 -1.96 24.18
CA ALA A 320 10.39 -2.60 24.19
C ALA A 320 9.75 -2.52 25.58
N ILE A 321 10.50 -2.85 26.63
CA ILE A 321 10.04 -2.78 28.02
C ILE A 321 9.79 -1.32 28.40
N GLY A 322 10.71 -0.42 28.12
CA GLY A 322 10.56 1.01 28.38
C GLY A 322 9.34 1.60 27.67
N GLY A 323 9.11 1.23 26.41
CA GLY A 323 7.93 1.61 25.65
C GLY A 323 6.63 1.04 26.22
N ALA A 324 6.62 -0.22 26.64
CA ALA A 324 5.47 -0.85 27.29
C ALA A 324 5.15 -0.20 28.65
N VAL A 325 6.17 0.06 29.47
CA VAL A 325 6.03 0.76 30.76
C VAL A 325 5.53 2.18 30.52
N LEU A 326 6.12 2.91 29.57
CA LEU A 326 5.68 4.26 29.20
C LEU A 326 4.22 4.24 28.73
N PHE A 327 3.83 3.27 27.92
CA PHE A 327 2.44 3.11 27.51
C PHE A 327 1.52 2.87 28.71
N VAL A 328 1.85 1.91 29.59
CA VAL A 328 1.06 1.60 30.80
C VAL A 328 0.96 2.79 31.76
N VAL A 329 1.99 3.62 31.87
CA VAL A 329 2.01 4.80 32.74
C VAL A 329 1.28 5.99 32.11
N LEU A 330 1.53 6.27 30.83
CA LEU A 330 0.90 7.40 30.13
C LEU A 330 -0.57 7.15 29.80
N PHE A 331 -0.97 5.90 29.58
CA PHE A 331 -2.35 5.54 29.24
C PHE A 331 -3.38 6.00 30.29
N PRO A 332 -3.25 5.71 31.60
CA PRO A 332 -4.20 6.17 32.62
C PRO A 332 -4.09 7.66 32.94
N LEU A 333 -2.94 8.30 32.70
CA LEU A 333 -2.70 9.73 32.94
C LEU A 333 -3.23 10.63 31.81
N GLY A 334 -3.89 10.06 30.80
CA GLY A 334 -4.26 10.80 29.59
C GLY A 334 -3.05 11.25 28.77
N GLY A 335 -1.87 10.65 28.93
CA GLY A 335 -0.64 11.00 28.20
C GLY A 335 -0.70 10.73 26.69
N LEU A 336 -1.61 9.85 26.23
CA LEU A 336 -1.96 9.76 24.80
C LEU A 336 -2.63 11.04 24.27
N ARG A 337 -3.25 11.84 25.16
CA ARG A 337 -3.73 13.18 24.82
C ARG A 337 -2.53 14.10 24.53
N PHE A 338 -1.43 13.99 25.30
CA PHE A 338 -0.23 14.84 25.17
C PHE A 338 0.63 14.57 23.94
N LEU A 339 0.73 13.31 23.48
CA LEU A 339 1.48 12.98 22.26
C LEU A 339 0.77 13.51 20.99
N CYS A 340 -0.56 13.69 21.05
CA CYS A 340 -1.36 14.31 20.00
C CYS A 340 -1.36 15.85 20.05
N ILE A 341 -1.07 16.47 21.21
CA ILE A 341 -1.11 17.94 21.42
C ILE A 341 -0.04 18.70 20.64
N HIS A 342 1.10 18.09 20.29
CA HIS A 342 2.08 18.76 19.40
C HIS A 342 1.71 18.73 17.91
N ALA A 343 0.59 18.10 17.55
CA ALA A 343 -0.06 18.21 16.24
C ALA A 343 -1.32 19.11 16.26
N GLY A 344 -1.64 19.70 17.42
CA GLY A 344 -2.27 21.02 17.56
C GLY A 344 -3.31 21.19 18.69
N VAL A 345 -4.03 22.31 18.63
CA VAL A 345 -4.56 23.12 19.75
C VAL A 345 -5.73 22.47 20.52
N MET A 346 -5.68 22.52 21.86
CA MET A 346 -6.77 22.11 22.75
C MET A 346 -7.92 23.12 22.79
N ASN A 347 -9.17 22.64 22.72
CA ASN A 347 -10.35 23.37 23.18
C ASN A 347 -10.77 22.91 24.58
N VAL A 348 -11.37 23.81 25.36
CA VAL A 348 -11.61 23.74 26.81
C VAL A 348 -12.61 22.65 27.24
N ASP A 349 -13.31 22.00 26.30
CA ASP A 349 -14.39 21.04 26.61
C ASP A 349 -13.96 19.56 26.63
N GLY A 350 -12.66 19.27 26.69
CA GLY A 350 -12.15 17.89 26.76
C GLY A 350 -12.17 17.11 25.44
N SER A 351 -12.55 17.76 24.33
CA SER A 351 -12.35 17.28 22.96
C SER A 351 -10.96 17.68 22.43
N ILE A 352 -10.19 16.72 21.93
CA ILE A 352 -8.89 16.99 21.31
C ILE A 352 -9.11 17.23 19.82
N ALA A 353 -9.13 18.49 19.38
CA ALA A 353 -8.95 18.78 17.97
C ALA A 353 -7.46 18.57 17.65
N VAL A 354 -7.14 17.68 16.72
CA VAL A 354 -5.81 17.62 16.14
C VAL A 354 -5.91 18.37 14.80
N PRO A 355 -5.43 19.61 14.66
CA PRO A 355 -5.46 20.39 13.43
C PRO A 355 -4.97 19.64 12.19
N ALA A 356 -4.00 18.74 12.34
CA ALA A 356 -3.59 17.87 11.25
C ALA A 356 -4.63 16.80 10.89
N ILE A 357 -5.44 16.31 11.84
CA ILE A 357 -6.40 15.19 11.75
C ILE A 357 -7.87 15.67 11.67
N GLY A 358 -8.10 16.97 11.49
CA GLY A 358 -9.45 17.54 11.64
C GLY A 358 -10.00 17.32 13.06
N PRO A 359 -11.28 17.62 13.31
CA PRO A 359 -11.92 17.39 14.61
C PRO A 359 -12.23 15.90 14.79
N LEU A 360 -11.24 15.03 14.63
CA LEU A 360 -11.27 13.73 15.28
C LEU A 360 -10.90 13.97 16.74
N ALA A 361 -11.88 14.43 17.51
CA ALA A 361 -11.83 14.29 18.96
C ALA A 361 -11.74 12.80 19.25
N LEU A 362 -10.50 12.28 19.29
CA LEU A 362 -10.19 10.96 19.79
C LEU A 362 -10.38 11.03 21.31
N VAL A 363 -11.62 11.23 21.73
CA VAL A 363 -12.04 10.92 23.08
C VAL A 363 -11.94 9.39 23.10
N LEU A 364 -10.78 8.90 23.52
CA LEU A 364 -10.51 7.50 23.82
C LEU A 364 -11.36 7.11 25.04
N ASN A 365 -12.68 7.09 24.85
CA ASN A 365 -13.64 6.48 25.73
C ASN A 365 -13.54 4.98 25.49
N LEU A 366 -12.43 4.40 25.95
CA LEU A 366 -12.11 3.00 25.80
C LEU A 366 -13.04 2.17 26.67
N HIS A 367 -14.08 1.63 26.04
CA HIS A 367 -15.04 0.75 26.67
C HIS A 367 -15.20 -0.46 25.78
N TRP A 368 -15.22 -1.66 26.37
CA TRP A 368 -15.46 -2.87 25.61
C TRP A 368 -16.83 -2.82 24.92
N ARG A 369 -16.85 -3.02 23.60
CA ARG A 369 -18.08 -3.02 22.79
C ARG A 369 -18.27 -4.38 22.14
N SER A 370 -18.95 -5.27 22.86
CA SER A 370 -19.16 -6.68 22.46
C SER A 370 -19.71 -6.86 21.04
N GLY A 371 -20.62 -5.96 20.59
CA GLY A 371 -21.20 -6.04 19.25
C GLY A 371 -20.20 -5.90 18.10
N ALA A 372 -19.06 -5.23 18.31
CA ALA A 372 -18.03 -5.09 17.27
C ALA A 372 -17.17 -6.35 17.07
N ALA A 373 -17.10 -7.24 18.07
CA ALA A 373 -16.32 -8.47 17.97
C ALA A 373 -16.90 -9.42 16.90
N GLY A 374 -18.23 -9.56 16.86
CA GLY A 374 -18.91 -10.33 15.83
C GLY A 374 -18.62 -9.77 14.42
N GLY A 375 -18.76 -8.45 14.25
CA GLY A 375 -18.48 -7.79 12.98
C GLY A 375 -17.02 -7.96 12.52
N ALA A 376 -16.06 -7.93 13.44
CA ALA A 376 -14.64 -8.16 13.13
C ALA A 376 -14.35 -9.59 12.68
N VAL A 377 -14.93 -10.59 13.36
CA VAL A 377 -14.79 -12.00 12.95
C VAL A 377 -15.43 -12.24 11.60
N GLU A 378 -16.64 -11.72 11.38
CA GLU A 378 -17.37 -11.90 10.13
C GLU A 378 -16.63 -11.27 8.93
N THR A 379 -16.11 -10.06 9.13
CA THR A 379 -15.28 -9.33 8.15
C THR A 379 -14.09 -10.16 7.66
N LEU A 380 -13.38 -10.82 8.59
CA LEU A 380 -12.15 -11.54 8.28
C LEU A 380 -12.44 -12.95 7.76
N PHE A 381 -13.41 -13.67 8.31
CA PHE A 381 -13.54 -15.11 8.10
C PHE A 381 -14.78 -15.53 7.30
N ALA A 382 -15.87 -14.76 7.35
CA ALA A 382 -17.14 -15.14 6.75
C ALA A 382 -17.44 -14.37 5.45
N GLN A 383 -17.11 -13.09 5.39
CA GLN A 383 -17.33 -12.28 4.20
C GLN A 383 -16.39 -12.71 3.07
N PRO A 384 -16.86 -12.71 1.81
CA PRO A 384 -16.07 -13.15 0.65
C PRO A 384 -15.06 -12.07 0.21
N ASN A 385 -14.41 -11.39 1.15
CA ASN A 385 -13.49 -10.28 0.91
C ASN A 385 -12.04 -10.74 0.71
N TRP A 386 -11.68 -11.89 1.30
CA TRP A 386 -10.29 -12.28 1.53
C TRP A 386 -9.95 -13.70 1.06
N HIS A 387 -10.90 -14.40 0.43
CA HIS A 387 -10.77 -15.83 0.12
C HIS A 387 -10.31 -16.63 1.35
N LEU A 388 -9.22 -17.39 1.20
CA LEU A 388 -8.64 -18.22 2.25
C LEU A 388 -7.53 -17.50 3.05
N LEU A 389 -7.27 -16.21 2.82
CA LEU A 389 -6.12 -15.50 3.40
C LEU A 389 -6.08 -15.62 4.93
N TRP A 390 -7.18 -15.28 5.61
CA TRP A 390 -7.24 -15.28 7.07
C TRP A 390 -7.33 -16.69 7.66
N TRP A 391 -7.86 -17.66 6.90
CA TRP A 391 -7.86 -19.07 7.28
C TRP A 391 -6.45 -19.69 7.18
N LEU A 392 -5.69 -19.34 6.14
CA LEU A 392 -4.33 -19.85 5.93
C LEU A 392 -3.30 -19.15 6.82
N THR A 393 -3.56 -17.91 7.24
CA THR A 393 -2.65 -17.14 8.10
C THR A 393 -2.23 -17.90 9.37
N PRO A 394 -3.14 -18.33 10.27
CA PRO A 394 -2.76 -19.06 11.47
C PRO A 394 -2.09 -20.40 11.15
N ALA A 395 -2.55 -21.11 10.12
CA ALA A 395 -1.95 -22.39 9.70
C ALA A 395 -0.49 -22.23 9.27
N ILE A 396 -0.18 -21.21 8.46
CA ILE A 396 1.19 -20.91 8.02
C ILE A 396 2.06 -20.44 9.19
N LEU A 397 1.53 -19.57 10.06
CA LEU A 397 2.26 -19.08 11.22
C LEU A 397 2.61 -20.22 12.18
N VAL A 398 1.67 -21.12 12.47
CA VAL A 398 1.91 -22.31 13.31
C VAL A 398 2.88 -23.27 12.63
N TRP A 399 2.76 -23.50 11.32
CA TRP A 399 3.68 -24.39 10.61
C TRP A 399 5.12 -23.85 10.56
N ARG A 400 5.27 -22.54 10.34
CA ARG A 400 6.58 -21.89 10.09
C ARG A 400 7.06 -21.03 11.26
N TRP A 401 6.52 -21.24 12.46
CA TRP A 401 6.80 -20.45 13.66
C TRP A 401 8.30 -20.38 14.01
N ARG A 402 9.03 -21.49 13.80
CA ARG A 402 10.49 -21.53 14.05
C ARG A 402 11.24 -20.56 13.15
N GLU A 403 10.95 -20.55 11.85
CA GLU A 403 11.60 -19.63 10.92
C GLU A 403 11.23 -18.17 11.23
N LEU A 404 9.98 -17.94 11.62
CA LEU A 404 9.51 -16.62 12.03
C LEU A 404 10.30 -16.07 13.22
N ILE A 405 10.62 -16.90 14.22
CA ILE A 405 11.32 -16.44 15.43
C ILE A 405 12.83 -16.33 15.24
N VAL A 406 13.42 -17.23 14.44
CA VAL A 406 14.88 -17.30 14.22
C VAL A 406 15.38 -16.11 13.38
N HIS A 407 14.60 -15.64 12.41
CA HIS A 407 15.05 -14.65 11.45
C HIS A 407 14.44 -13.26 11.70
N ASP A 408 15.25 -12.31 12.13
CA ASP A 408 14.83 -10.91 12.36
C ASP A 408 14.16 -10.25 11.15
N TRP A 409 14.64 -10.53 9.94
CA TRP A 409 14.10 -9.96 8.71
C TRP A 409 12.68 -10.49 8.38
N LEU A 410 12.21 -11.54 9.06
CA LEU A 410 10.81 -12.02 9.05
C LEU A 410 10.06 -11.60 10.32
N ARG A 411 10.69 -11.76 11.47
CA ARG A 411 10.13 -11.48 12.79
C ARG A 411 9.67 -10.04 12.94
N LEU A 412 10.52 -9.08 12.54
CA LEU A 412 10.25 -7.65 12.76
C LEU A 412 9.09 -7.13 11.89
N PRO A 413 9.00 -7.47 10.57
CA PRO A 413 7.80 -7.20 9.78
C PRO A 413 6.53 -7.85 10.35
N ALA A 414 6.60 -9.10 10.82
CA ALA A 414 5.45 -9.75 11.41
C ALA A 414 5.01 -9.08 12.73
N LEU A 415 5.96 -8.62 13.56
CA LEU A 415 5.68 -7.85 14.77
C LEU A 415 5.04 -6.50 14.42
N LEU A 416 5.54 -5.80 13.40
CA LEU A 416 4.91 -4.58 12.88
C LEU A 416 3.44 -4.84 12.51
N LEU A 417 3.17 -5.91 11.75
CA LEU A 417 1.81 -6.26 11.36
C LEU A 417 0.93 -6.66 12.54
N LEU A 418 1.50 -7.32 13.55
CA LEU A 418 0.79 -7.62 14.80
C LEU A 418 0.42 -6.34 15.55
N VAL A 419 1.33 -5.36 15.61
CA VAL A 419 1.05 -4.03 16.19
C VAL A 419 -0.06 -3.34 15.41
N CYS A 420 0.02 -3.31 14.08
CA CYS A 420 -1.03 -2.74 13.23
C CYS A 420 -2.39 -3.41 13.45
N ALA A 421 -2.45 -4.75 13.46
CA ALA A 421 -3.67 -5.50 13.73
C ALA A 421 -4.22 -5.22 15.13
N THR A 422 -3.34 -5.15 16.13
CA THR A 422 -3.73 -4.81 17.51
C THR A 422 -4.33 -3.42 17.59
N LEU A 423 -3.75 -2.42 16.90
CA LEU A 423 -4.31 -1.07 16.83
C LEU A 423 -5.69 -1.05 16.18
N LEU A 424 -5.90 -1.83 15.11
CA LEU A 424 -7.22 -1.97 14.48
C LEU A 424 -8.25 -2.62 15.42
N LEU A 425 -7.86 -3.68 16.13
CA LEU A 425 -8.73 -4.32 17.11
C LEU A 425 -9.06 -3.35 18.26
N ILE A 426 -8.09 -2.58 18.75
CA ILE A 426 -8.33 -1.55 19.77
C ILE A 426 -9.32 -0.50 19.24
N LEU A 427 -9.09 0.01 18.04
CA LEU A 427 -9.97 0.99 17.38
C LEU A 427 -11.40 0.47 17.32
N PHE A 428 -11.63 -0.73 16.78
CA PHE A 428 -12.98 -1.23 16.53
C PHE A 428 -13.66 -1.80 17.78
N LEU A 429 -12.94 -2.41 18.71
CA LEU A 429 -13.56 -3.06 19.87
C LEU A 429 -13.71 -2.13 21.07
N PHE A 430 -12.94 -1.04 21.13
CA PHE A 430 -12.89 -0.19 22.31
C PHE A 430 -13.32 1.27 22.08
N THR A 431 -13.45 1.72 20.82
CA THR A 431 -13.82 3.13 20.53
C THR A 431 -15.20 3.27 19.89
N GLY A 432 -15.64 4.51 19.66
CA GLY A 432 -16.84 4.81 18.87
C GLY A 432 -16.83 4.20 17.46
N ALA A 433 -15.64 3.89 16.91
CA ALA A 433 -15.49 3.24 15.61
C ALA A 433 -16.09 1.82 15.55
N SER A 434 -16.44 1.22 16.69
CA SER A 434 -17.22 -0.03 16.78
C SER A 434 -18.47 -0.07 15.91
N ALA A 435 -19.16 1.07 15.74
CA ALA A 435 -20.33 1.16 14.86
C ALA A 435 -19.96 0.81 13.41
N TRP A 436 -18.77 1.23 12.95
CA TRP A 436 -18.28 0.94 11.60
C TRP A 436 -17.79 -0.50 11.42
N ALA A 437 -17.46 -1.20 12.51
CA ALA A 437 -17.22 -2.64 12.48
C ALA A 437 -18.52 -3.43 12.36
N GLN A 438 -19.58 -2.99 13.05
CA GLN A 438 -20.92 -3.60 12.97
C GLN A 438 -21.58 -3.38 11.62
N SER A 439 -21.38 -2.22 10.99
CA SER A 439 -21.89 -1.93 9.65
C SER A 439 -20.95 -2.39 8.52
N TYR A 440 -19.80 -2.99 8.85
CA TYR A 440 -18.76 -3.45 7.90
C TYR A 440 -18.15 -2.37 7.00
N THR A 441 -18.43 -1.09 7.27
CA THR A 441 -18.13 0.03 6.37
C THR A 441 -16.65 0.40 6.35
N ALA A 442 -16.00 0.48 7.52
CA ALA A 442 -14.61 0.91 7.64
C ALA A 442 -13.61 -0.22 7.92
N ILE A 443 -14.06 -1.29 8.59
CA ILE A 443 -13.16 -2.36 9.06
C ILE A 443 -12.44 -3.08 7.92
N ASN A 444 -13.16 -3.48 6.88
CA ASN A 444 -12.58 -4.09 5.69
C ASN A 444 -11.56 -3.16 5.00
N ARG A 445 -11.87 -1.87 4.92
CA ARG A 445 -11.03 -0.85 4.27
C ARG A 445 -9.73 -0.59 5.01
N LEU A 446 -9.77 -0.46 6.34
CA LEU A 446 -8.56 -0.27 7.14
C LEU A 446 -7.70 -1.53 7.17
N VAL A 447 -8.31 -2.72 7.23
CA VAL A 447 -7.57 -4.00 7.12
C VAL A 447 -6.87 -4.12 5.77
N LEU A 448 -7.50 -3.71 4.66
CA LEU A 448 -6.90 -3.73 3.32
C LEU A 448 -5.54 -3.04 3.27
N GLN A 449 -5.36 -1.95 4.02
CA GLN A 449 -4.16 -1.12 3.99
C GLN A 449 -2.89 -1.88 4.46
N ILE A 450 -3.03 -2.95 5.25
CA ILE A 450 -1.90 -3.77 5.72
C ILE A 450 -1.78 -5.11 4.99
N VAL A 451 -2.79 -5.50 4.20
CA VAL A 451 -2.88 -6.84 3.57
C VAL A 451 -1.73 -7.14 2.59
N PRO A 452 -1.28 -6.23 1.72
CA PRO A 452 -0.14 -6.54 0.83
C PRO A 452 1.15 -6.89 1.59
N ALA A 453 1.41 -6.19 2.70
CA ALA A 453 2.50 -6.51 3.61
C ALA A 453 2.28 -7.85 4.34
N TRP A 454 1.03 -8.15 4.72
CA TRP A 454 0.66 -9.43 5.33
C TRP A 454 0.90 -10.62 4.39
N VAL A 455 0.41 -10.53 3.16
CA VAL A 455 0.66 -11.54 2.11
C VAL A 455 2.16 -11.69 1.88
N THR A 456 2.94 -10.61 1.92
CA THR A 456 4.40 -10.66 1.82
C THR A 456 5.04 -11.48 2.92
N VAL A 457 4.64 -11.31 4.19
CA VAL A 457 5.20 -12.11 5.30
C VAL A 457 4.87 -13.59 5.12
N LEU A 458 3.63 -13.92 4.77
CA LEU A 458 3.23 -15.31 4.48
C LEU A 458 4.02 -15.89 3.29
N ALA A 459 4.21 -15.09 2.25
CA ALA A 459 5.00 -15.45 1.08
C ALA A 459 6.45 -15.78 1.48
N MET A 460 7.07 -14.94 2.30
CA MET A 460 8.45 -15.15 2.72
C MET A 460 8.61 -16.34 3.67
N LEU A 461 7.62 -16.63 4.52
CA LEU A 461 7.61 -17.86 5.35
C LEU A 461 7.52 -19.13 4.51
N LEU A 462 6.83 -19.07 3.37
CA LEU A 462 6.65 -20.20 2.45
C LEU A 462 7.70 -20.22 1.32
N ARG A 463 8.68 -19.31 1.33
CA ARG A 463 9.63 -19.16 0.22
C ARG A 463 10.49 -20.38 -0.03
N ASP A 464 10.75 -21.19 0.99
CA ASP A 464 11.63 -22.38 0.97
C ASP A 464 10.87 -23.69 1.23
N ALA A 465 9.54 -23.64 1.33
CA ALA A 465 8.71 -24.80 1.66
C ALA A 465 8.86 -25.90 0.60
N ARG A 466 9.56 -27.00 0.92
CA ARG A 466 9.70 -28.16 0.02
C ARG A 466 8.33 -28.74 -0.25
N TRP A 467 7.93 -28.79 -1.51
CA TRP A 467 6.75 -29.56 -1.90
C TRP A 467 7.09 -31.03 -1.74
N PRO A 468 6.18 -31.88 -1.22
CA PRO A 468 6.37 -33.31 -1.32
C PRO A 468 6.50 -33.63 -2.80
N GLU A 469 7.68 -34.07 -3.22
CA GLU A 469 7.81 -34.62 -4.56
C GLU A 469 6.88 -35.84 -4.59
N PRO A 470 6.00 -35.97 -5.60
CA PRO A 470 5.27 -37.22 -5.78
C PRO A 470 6.33 -38.30 -5.80
N ALA A 471 6.22 -39.28 -4.89
CA ALA A 471 7.17 -40.36 -4.77
C ALA A 471 7.40 -40.89 -6.18
N SER A 472 8.55 -40.54 -6.77
CA SER A 472 9.00 -41.20 -7.98
C SER A 472 9.11 -42.64 -7.52
N GLY A 473 8.20 -43.49 -8.02
CA GLY A 473 8.24 -44.90 -7.77
C GLY A 473 9.57 -45.41 -8.30
N THR A 474 10.60 -45.34 -7.48
CA THR A 474 11.72 -46.25 -7.56
C THR A 474 11.10 -47.59 -7.27
N VAL A 475 10.71 -48.29 -8.33
CA VAL A 475 10.57 -49.75 -8.30
C VAL A 475 11.94 -50.26 -7.82
N PRO A 476 12.06 -50.83 -6.62
CA PRO A 476 13.27 -51.51 -6.21
C PRO A 476 13.01 -53.01 -6.39
N ALA A 477 13.37 -53.55 -7.55
CA ALA A 477 13.50 -55.01 -7.73
C ALA A 477 14.27 -55.26 -9.02
N ARG A 478 15.30 -56.12 -9.09
CA ARG A 478 15.91 -57.04 -8.15
C ARG A 478 17.25 -57.40 -8.78
N ALA A 479 18.34 -57.37 -8.04
CA ALA A 479 19.51 -58.18 -8.36
C ALA A 479 19.75 -59.12 -7.17
N PRO A 480 19.66 -60.43 -7.37
CA PRO A 480 20.41 -61.35 -6.54
C PRO A 480 21.16 -62.40 -7.38
N HIS A 481 22.49 -62.44 -7.15
CA HIS A 481 23.42 -63.59 -7.20
C HIS A 481 23.61 -64.33 -8.54
N SER A 482 24.81 -64.76 -8.94
CA SER A 482 25.91 -65.36 -8.15
C SER A 482 27.30 -65.22 -8.81
N ASP A 483 28.29 -64.91 -7.95
CA ASP A 483 29.70 -65.34 -7.79
C ASP A 483 30.46 -66.25 -8.81
N PRO A 484 31.82 -66.29 -8.72
CA PRO A 484 32.75 -66.49 -9.83
C PRO A 484 33.15 -67.96 -10.08
N ALA A 485 33.49 -68.24 -11.34
CA ALA A 485 34.42 -69.29 -11.77
C ALA A 485 35.15 -68.84 -13.04
#